data_AF-A0A8X7BS14-F1
#
_entry.id   AF-A0A8X7BS14-F1
#
_cell.length_a   1.000
_cell.length_b   1.000
_cell.length_c   1.000
_cell.angle_alpha   90.00
_cell.angle_beta   90.00
_cell.angle_gamma   90.00
#
_symmetry.space_group_name_H-M   'P 1'
#
loop_
_entity.id
_entity.type
_entity.pdbx_description
1 polymer ?
#
loop_
_entity_poly.entity_id
_entity_poly.type
_entity_poly.pdbx_seq_one_letter_code
_entity_poly.pdbx_strand_id
1 'polypeptide(L)'
;MSRESRIEANAKERTRMQTLNVAFEDLRRAIPAYAHNQKLSQLAILRIASAYIVTLTCLIEQDYSEEQSRPTLERCVEHCTRTIQAESRSRRRHRRVKETRT
;
A
#
# COMPACT_ATOMS: atom_id res chain seq x y z
N MET A 1 -32.97 18.75 7.68
CA MET A 1 -31.53 18.75 8.04
C MET A 1 -31.07 20.18 8.25
N SER A 2 -30.76 20.59 9.48
CA SER A 2 -30.29 21.96 9.77
C SER A 2 -28.82 22.14 9.36
N ARG A 3 -28.39 23.40 9.17
CA ARG A 3 -27.00 23.74 8.87
C ARG A 3 -26.04 23.21 9.95
N GLU A 4 -26.45 23.29 11.21
CA GLU A 4 -25.68 22.81 12.37
C GLU A 4 -25.48 21.29 12.33
N SER A 5 -26.55 20.53 12.05
CA SER A 5 -26.46 19.06 11.89
C SER A 5 -25.51 18.65 10.75
N ARG A 6 -25.49 19.42 9.64
CA ARG A 6 -24.54 19.19 8.53
C ARG A 6 -23.09 19.47 8.95
N ILE A 7 -22.85 20.53 9.72
CA ILE A 7 -21.51 20.88 10.21
C ILE A 7 -20.99 19.80 11.17
N GLU A 8 -21.83 19.35 12.09
CA GLU A 8 -21.46 18.30 13.05
C GLU A 8 -21.17 16.96 12.35
N ALA A 9 -21.99 16.58 11.36
CA ALA A 9 -21.76 15.38 10.56
C ALA A 9 -20.43 15.46 9.78
N ASN A 10 -20.11 16.61 9.18
CA ASN A 10 -18.84 16.82 8.49
C ASN A 10 -17.63 16.77 9.44
N ALA A 11 -17.78 17.28 10.67
CA ALA A 11 -16.72 17.20 11.68
C ALA A 11 -16.46 15.75 12.07
N LYS A 12 -17.51 14.95 12.31
CA LYS A 12 -17.40 13.51 12.61
C LYS A 12 -16.71 12.75 11.48
N GLU A 13 -17.10 13.00 10.23
CA GLU A 13 -16.48 12.32 9.08
C GLU A 13 -15.00 12.70 8.92
N ARG A 14 -14.65 13.96 9.19
CA ARG A 14 -13.25 14.39 9.18
C ARG A 14 -12.43 13.62 10.22
N THR A 15 -12.92 13.47 11.44
CA THR A 15 -12.26 12.66 12.48
C THR A 15 -12.13 11.21 12.05
N ARG A 16 -13.20 10.61 11.50
CA ARG A 16 -13.17 9.24 10.98
C ARG A 16 -12.09 9.04 9.91
N MET A 17 -12.00 9.99 8.97
CA MET A 17 -11.00 9.98 7.91
C MET A 17 -9.57 10.21 8.43
N GLN A 18 -9.39 11.03 9.47
CA GLN A 18 -8.09 11.19 10.14
C GLN A 18 -7.62 9.88 10.75
N THR A 19 -8.48 9.17 11.48
CA THR A 19 -8.16 7.85 12.04
C THR A 19 -7.76 6.86 10.95
N LEU A 20 -8.51 6.82 9.84
CA LEU A 20 -8.20 5.95 8.70
C LEU A 20 -6.84 6.29 8.08
N ASN A 21 -6.52 7.58 7.93
CA ASN A 21 -5.24 8.01 7.36
C ASN A 21 -4.06 7.67 8.28
N VAL A 22 -4.22 7.76 9.60
CA VAL A 22 -3.18 7.32 10.56
C VAL A 22 -2.91 5.82 10.41
N ALA A 23 -3.96 4.99 10.36
CA ALA A 23 -3.80 3.55 10.15
C ALA A 23 -3.11 3.22 8.81
N PHE A 24 -3.37 3.99 7.76
CA PHE A 24 -2.67 3.84 6.48
C PHE A 24 -1.19 4.21 6.55
N GLU A 25 -0.81 5.23 7.33
CA GLU A 25 0.60 5.56 7.54
C GLU A 25 1.32 4.51 8.39
N ASP A 26 0.64 3.94 9.39
CA ASP A 26 1.20 2.83 10.18
C ASP A 26 1.41 1.59 9.31
N LEU A 27 0.44 1.24 8.45
CA LEU A 27 0.62 0.18 7.46
C LEU A 27 1.76 0.51 6.49
N ARG A 28 1.90 1.77 6.06
CA ARG A 28 2.99 2.21 5.17
C ARG A 28 4.36 1.98 5.79
N ARG A 29 4.50 2.16 7.11
CA ARG A 29 5.75 1.93 7.85
C ARG A 29 6.07 0.44 8.01
N ALA A 30 5.06 -0.42 8.04
CA ALA A 30 5.22 -1.86 8.20
C ALA A 30 5.55 -2.60 6.89
N ILE A 31 5.23 -2.04 5.73
CA ILE A 31 5.47 -2.68 4.42
C ILE A 31 6.83 -2.30 3.81
N PRO A 32 7.44 -3.19 3.00
CA PRO A 32 8.67 -2.89 2.29
C PRO A 32 8.48 -1.77 1.25
N ALA A 33 9.43 -0.84 1.19
CA ALA A 33 9.47 0.25 0.23
C ALA A 33 10.91 0.64 -0.12
N TYR A 34 11.13 1.30 -1.25
CA TYR A 34 12.48 1.73 -1.66
C TYR A 34 13.07 2.85 -0.78
N ALA A 35 12.21 3.69 -0.22
CA ALA A 35 12.62 4.73 0.71
C ALA A 35 11.60 4.89 1.82
N HIS A 36 12.09 5.05 3.05
CA HIS A 36 11.27 5.27 4.25
C HIS A 36 10.28 6.44 4.07
N ASN A 37 10.68 7.49 3.34
CA ASN A 37 9.83 8.67 3.05
C ASN A 37 9.13 8.64 1.69
N GLN A 38 9.06 7.48 1.03
CA GLN A 38 8.39 7.37 -0.26
C GLN A 38 6.89 7.60 -0.14
N LYS A 39 6.36 8.64 -0.80
CA LYS A 39 4.91 8.85 -0.88
C LYS A 39 4.26 7.73 -1.70
N LEU A 40 3.41 6.92 -1.07
CA LEU A 40 2.62 5.86 -1.70
C LEU A 40 1.13 6.24 -1.69
N SER A 41 0.36 5.85 -2.70
CA SER A 41 -1.10 6.03 -2.66
C SER A 41 -1.72 4.97 -1.76
N GLN A 42 -2.93 5.19 -1.24
CA GLN A 42 -3.64 4.18 -0.44
C GLN A 42 -3.75 2.85 -1.19
N LEU A 43 -4.08 2.89 -2.49
CA LEU A 43 -4.12 1.68 -3.33
C LEU A 43 -2.75 1.00 -3.45
N ALA A 44 -1.66 1.76 -3.60
CA ALA A 44 -0.31 1.19 -3.66
C ALA A 44 0.07 0.51 -2.35
N ILE A 45 -0.25 1.13 -1.21
CA ILE A 45 -0.03 0.56 0.12
C ILE A 45 -0.73 -0.79 0.24
N LEU A 46 -2.01 -0.87 -0.16
CA LEU A 46 -2.77 -2.12 -0.13
C LEU A 46 -2.15 -3.20 -1.03
N ARG A 47 -1.79 -2.86 -2.27
CA ARG A 47 -1.22 -3.82 -3.22
C ARG A 47 0.14 -4.37 -2.74
N ILE A 48 1.00 -3.50 -2.21
CA ILE A 48 2.30 -3.91 -1.66
C ILE A 48 2.08 -4.76 -0.40
N ALA A 49 1.17 -4.38 0.49
CA ALA A 49 0.84 -5.14 1.69
C ALA A 49 0.39 -6.57 1.35
N SER A 50 -0.54 -6.72 0.39
CA SER A 50 -1.00 -8.05 -0.05
C SER A 50 0.14 -8.90 -0.62
N ALA A 51 1.00 -8.33 -1.47
CA ALA A 51 2.14 -9.05 -2.02
C ALA A 51 3.16 -9.43 -0.93
N TYR A 52 3.34 -8.57 0.07
CA TYR A 52 4.26 -8.83 1.18
C TYR A 52 3.75 -9.94 2.11
N ILE A 53 2.46 -9.94 2.44
CA ILE A 53 1.82 -11.03 3.21
C ILE A 53 2.06 -12.37 2.51
N VAL A 54 1.77 -12.46 1.20
CA VAL A 54 2.02 -13.68 0.42
C VAL A 54 3.49 -14.11 0.49
N THR A 55 4.41 -13.16 0.39
CA THR A 55 5.85 -13.46 0.46
C THR A 55 6.27 -13.99 1.83
N LEU A 56 5.76 -13.40 2.91
CA LEU A 56 6.01 -13.88 4.27
C LEU A 56 5.38 -15.25 4.51
N THR A 57 4.19 -15.51 3.95
CA THR A 57 3.57 -16.84 3.97
C THR A 57 4.43 -17.87 3.22
N CYS A 58 4.91 -17.54 2.01
CA CYS A 58 5.83 -18.43 1.27
C CYS A 58 7.10 -18.71 2.09
N LEU A 59 7.64 -17.71 2.79
CA LEU A 59 8.84 -17.85 3.62
C LEU A 59 8.61 -18.82 4.79
N ILE A 60 7.52 -18.64 5.53
CA ILE A 60 7.19 -19.52 6.67
C ILE A 60 6.92 -20.95 6.17
N GLU A 61 6.16 -21.11 5.09
CA GLU A 61 5.76 -22.44 4.60
C GLU A 61 6.91 -23.23 3.96
N GLN A 62 7.95 -22.57 3.44
CA GLN A 62 9.16 -23.25 2.99
C GLN A 62 9.89 -23.98 4.12
N ASP A 63 9.75 -23.53 5.37
CA ASP A 63 10.29 -24.22 6.53
C ASP A 63 9.45 -25.47 6.92
N TYR A 64 8.27 -25.68 6.31
CA TYR A 64 7.29 -26.69 6.75
C TYR A 64 6.66 -27.57 5.63
N SER A 65 7.06 -27.54 4.36
CA SER A 65 6.35 -28.32 3.31
C SER A 65 7.18 -28.82 2.12
N GLU A 66 7.01 -30.11 1.80
CA GLU A 66 7.57 -30.84 0.64
C GLU A 66 6.68 -30.78 -0.62
N GLU A 67 5.68 -29.90 -0.67
CA GLU A 67 4.61 -29.95 -1.68
C GLU A 67 4.87 -29.03 -2.89
N GLN A 68 5.09 -29.65 -4.06
CA GLN A 68 5.62 -29.05 -5.29
C GLN A 68 4.68 -28.10 -6.07
N SER A 69 3.49 -27.80 -5.53
CA SER A 69 2.50 -26.95 -6.22
C SER A 69 2.54 -25.47 -5.81
N ARG A 70 3.32 -25.12 -4.78
CA ARG A 70 3.42 -23.75 -4.27
C ARG A 70 4.47 -22.92 -5.03
N PRO A 71 4.23 -21.61 -5.24
CA PRO A 71 5.26 -20.74 -5.80
C PRO A 71 6.47 -20.69 -4.87
N THR A 72 7.67 -20.76 -5.45
CA THR A 72 8.91 -20.63 -4.68
C THR A 72 8.99 -19.25 -4.02
N LEU A 73 9.67 -19.16 -2.87
CA LEU A 73 9.93 -17.88 -2.21
C LEU A 73 10.57 -16.86 -3.16
N GLU A 74 11.51 -17.31 -4.00
CA GLU A 74 12.13 -16.45 -5.02
C GLU A 74 11.07 -15.78 -5.91
N ARG A 75 10.08 -16.54 -6.39
CA ARG A 75 8.99 -16.01 -7.21
C ARG A 75 8.08 -15.07 -6.42
N CYS A 76 7.80 -15.37 -5.15
CA CYS A 76 7.02 -14.49 -4.27
C CYS A 76 7.75 -13.15 -4.02
N VAL A 77 9.06 -13.20 -3.71
CA VAL A 77 9.93 -12.01 -3.51
C VAL A 77 10.03 -11.19 -4.79
N GLU A 78 10.20 -11.84 -5.94
CA GLU A 78 10.26 -11.16 -7.23
C GLU A 78 8.92 -10.46 -7.54
N HIS A 79 7.79 -11.11 -7.25
CA HIS A 79 6.46 -10.50 -7.38
C HIS A 79 6.29 -9.27 -6.46
N CYS A 80 6.71 -9.37 -5.19
CA CYS A 80 6.67 -8.25 -4.25
C CYS A 80 7.54 -7.08 -4.76
N THR A 81 8.76 -7.37 -5.18
CA THR A 81 9.71 -6.38 -5.72
C THR A 81 9.16 -5.68 -6.96
N ARG A 82 8.62 -6.43 -7.93
CA ARG A 82 7.97 -5.86 -9.12
C ARG A 82 6.80 -4.95 -8.75
N THR A 83 6.00 -5.33 -7.76
CA THR A 83 4.87 -4.53 -7.27
C THR A 83 5.35 -3.19 -6.70
N ILE A 84 6.38 -3.20 -5.86
CA ILE A 84 6.97 -1.98 -5.29
C ILE A 84 7.54 -1.08 -6.40
N GLN A 85 8.22 -1.64 -7.40
CA GLN A 85 8.75 -0.88 -8.54
C GLN A 85 7.66 -0.24 -9.39
N ALA A 86 6.58 -0.97 -9.70
CA ALA A 86 5.48 -0.49 -10.52
C ALA A 86 4.80 0.73 -9.86
N GLU A 87 4.53 0.65 -8.57
CA GLU A 87 3.89 1.73 -7.81
C GLU A 87 4.80 2.96 -7.66
N SER A 88 6.12 2.76 -7.66
CA SER A 88 7.11 3.84 -7.67
C SER A 88 7.12 4.62 -8.99
N ARG A 89 6.89 3.94 -10.14
CA ARG A 89 6.88 4.55 -11.48
C ARG A 89 5.58 5.27 -11.81
N SER A 90 4.44 4.77 -11.31
CA SER A 90 3.12 5.38 -11.52
C SER A 90 3.06 6.85 -11.07
N ARG A 91 3.81 7.22 -10.01
CA ARG A 91 3.93 8.63 -9.59
C ARG A 91 4.83 9.48 -10.51
N ARG A 92 5.88 8.92 -11.13
CA ARG A 92 6.70 9.67 -12.10
C ARG A 92 5.88 10.08 -13.32
N ARG A 93 5.00 9.20 -13.81
CA ARG A 93 4.07 9.51 -14.91
C ARG A 93 3.07 10.59 -14.50
N HIS A 94 2.47 10.49 -13.32
CA HIS A 94 1.52 11.50 -12.83
C HIS A 94 2.17 12.87 -12.59
N ARG A 95 3.47 12.94 -12.22
CA ARG A 95 4.20 14.20 -12.07
C ARG A 95 4.50 14.88 -13.41
N ARG A 96 4.94 14.12 -14.43
CA ARG A 96 5.19 14.68 -15.77
C ARG A 96 3.95 15.26 -16.43
N VAL A 97 2.78 14.66 -16.21
CA VAL A 97 1.50 15.14 -16.79
C VAL A 97 1.05 16.46 -16.16
N LYS A 98 1.45 16.76 -14.92
CA LYS A 98 1.16 18.06 -14.28
C LYS A 98 2.10 19.17 -14.76
N GLU A 99 3.35 18.86 -15.10
CA GLU A 99 4.34 19.84 -15.56
C GLU A 99 4.06 20.34 -17.00
N THR A 100 3.44 19.55 -17.87
CA THR A 100 3.11 19.94 -19.26
C THR A 100 1.81 20.74 -19.43
N ARG A 101 1.15 21.13 -18.33
CA ARG A 101 -0.11 21.91 -18.35
C ARG A 101 0.00 23.29 -17.68
N THR A 102 1.22 23.79 -17.50
CA THR A 102 1.56 25.14 -17.02
C THR A 102 2.45 25.80 -18.04
#